data_AF-A0A9P7NR96-F1
#
_entry.id   AF-A0A9P7NR96-F1
#
_cell.length_a   1.000
_cell.length_b   1.000
_cell.length_c   1.000
_cell.angle_alpha   90.00
_cell.angle_beta   90.00
_cell.angle_gamma   90.00
#
_symmetry.space_group_name_H-M   'P 1'
#
loop_
_entity.id
_entity.type
_entity.pdbx_description
1 polymer ?
#
loop_
_entity_poly.entity_id
_entity_poly.type
_entity_poly.pdbx_seq_one_letter_code
_entity_poly.pdbx_strand_id
1 'polypeptide(L)'
;MVGGSTPVYGWNPPTLVRDMVATISEELPSRWQAKWSAMQQDQTWQNEWSAMQQDELQKDVGQTLQKQLEKTYFHDDDDDEEYVEFTMKEIGCIAKVVTGMLRFEPSLRATPSESLAQDWFQ
;
A
#
# COMPACT_ATOMS: atom_id res chain seq x y z
N MET A 1 0.14 -14.83 -1.34
CA MET A 1 0.77 -13.56 -1.75
C MET A 1 0.10 -13.19 -3.05
N VAL A 2 -0.73 -12.16 -3.06
CA VAL A 2 -1.42 -11.69 -4.28
C VAL A 2 -0.59 -10.52 -4.79
N GLY A 3 0.13 -10.75 -5.90
CA GLY A 3 0.99 -9.77 -6.55
C GLY A 3 2.48 -9.95 -6.24
N GLY A 4 3.28 -10.23 -7.27
CA GLY A 4 4.74 -10.28 -7.19
C GLY A 4 5.41 -8.92 -6.94
N SER A 5 4.61 -7.86 -6.72
CA SER A 5 5.04 -6.48 -6.53
C SER A 5 4.76 -6.00 -5.10
N THR A 6 5.72 -5.29 -4.49
CA THR A 6 5.59 -4.72 -3.15
C THR A 6 4.61 -3.55 -3.15
N PRO A 7 3.55 -3.54 -2.31
CA PRO A 7 2.55 -2.45 -2.30
C PRO A 7 3.09 -1.12 -1.75
N VAL A 8 4.28 -1.12 -1.15
CA VAL A 8 4.93 0.09 -0.62
C VAL A 8 6.35 0.15 -1.19
N TYR A 9 6.67 1.19 -1.96
CA TYR A 9 7.98 1.41 -2.58
C TYR A 9 8.79 2.45 -1.78
N GLY A 10 8.96 2.18 -0.49
CA GLY A 10 9.69 3.06 0.41
C GLY A 10 11.18 2.78 0.47
N TRP A 11 11.95 3.27 -0.52
CA TRP A 11 13.42 3.16 -0.51
C TRP A 11 14.10 4.15 0.44
N ASN A 12 13.36 5.14 0.95
CA ASN A 12 13.78 5.92 2.11
C ASN A 12 12.61 6.05 3.11
N PRO A 13 12.90 6.26 4.41
CA PRO A 13 11.85 6.35 5.42
C PRO A 13 10.80 7.43 5.10
N PRO A 14 11.18 8.56 4.46
CA PRO A 14 10.23 9.52 3.95
C PRO A 14 9.15 8.98 2.99
N THR A 15 9.59 8.45 1.86
CA THR A 15 8.65 7.97 0.85
C THR A 15 7.83 6.80 1.36
N LEU A 16 8.42 5.94 2.21
CA LEU A 16 7.72 4.82 2.83
C LEU A 16 6.46 5.26 3.60
N VAL A 17 6.58 6.23 4.50
CA VAL A 17 5.43 6.67 5.32
C VAL A 17 4.38 7.34 4.45
N ARG A 18 4.80 8.10 3.43
CA ARG A 18 3.88 8.72 2.47
C ARG A 18 3.10 7.67 1.69
N ASP A 19 3.78 6.64 1.19
CA ASP A 19 3.17 5.54 0.45
C ASP A 19 2.19 4.79 1.35
N MET A 20 2.61 4.42 2.57
CA MET A 20 1.71 3.76 3.52
C MET A 20 0.43 4.58 3.81
N VAL A 21 0.56 5.91 3.96
CA VAL A 21 -0.58 6.81 4.18
C VAL A 21 -1.54 6.78 2.98
N ALA A 22 -1.01 6.81 1.76
CA ALA A 22 -1.84 6.74 0.57
C ALA A 22 -2.48 5.36 0.35
N THR A 23 -1.70 4.30 0.52
CA THR A 23 -2.14 2.90 0.38
C THR A 23 -3.29 2.56 1.33
N ILE A 24 -3.18 2.98 2.60
CA ILE A 24 -4.17 2.71 3.64
C ILE A 24 -5.29 3.78 3.65
N SER A 25 -5.04 4.95 3.05
CA SER A 25 -5.94 6.11 3.07
C SER A 25 -6.30 6.57 4.50
N GLU A 26 -5.34 6.46 5.42
CA GLU A 26 -5.45 6.94 6.81
C GLU A 26 -4.44 8.05 7.09
N GLU A 27 -4.83 9.01 7.92
CA GLU A 27 -3.88 10.00 8.44
C GLU A 27 -2.86 9.35 9.38
N LEU A 28 -1.63 9.84 9.32
CA LEU A 28 -0.59 9.41 10.25
C LEU A 28 -0.97 9.86 11.69
N PRO A 29 -0.99 8.95 12.68
CA PRO A 29 -1.34 9.30 14.04
C PRO A 29 -0.45 10.40 14.62
N SER A 30 -1.05 11.30 15.42
CA SER A 30 -0.38 12.48 15.99
C SER A 30 0.94 12.15 16.72
N ARG A 31 1.01 11.02 17.43
CA ARG A 31 2.23 10.55 18.11
C ARG A 31 3.44 10.36 17.17
N TRP A 32 3.20 10.11 15.89
CA TRP A 32 4.24 9.89 14.89
C TRP A 32 4.53 11.11 14.03
N GLN A 33 3.65 12.12 14.01
CA GLN A 33 3.80 13.30 13.16
C GLN A 33 5.10 14.06 13.41
N ALA A 34 5.50 14.26 14.68
CA ALA A 34 6.75 14.95 15.00
C ALA A 34 7.99 14.19 14.49
N LYS A 35 8.00 12.86 14.66
CA LYS A 35 9.09 12.01 14.16
C LYS A 35 9.14 12.01 12.63
N TRP A 36 7.98 11.99 12.01
CA TRP A 36 7.81 12.06 10.57
C TRP A 36 8.34 13.38 9.98
N SER A 37 8.01 14.52 10.60
CA SER A 37 8.55 15.82 10.20
C SER A 37 10.07 15.89 10.37
N ALA A 38 10.63 15.32 11.44
CA ALA A 38 12.07 15.26 11.64
C ALA A 38 12.79 14.44 10.54
N MET A 39 12.19 13.32 10.10
CA MET A 39 12.73 12.51 9.00
C MET A 39 12.74 13.26 7.65
N GLN A 40 11.77 14.14 7.41
CA GLN A 40 11.74 14.93 6.17
C GLN A 40 12.84 16.02 6.12
N GLN A 41 13.27 16.49 7.29
CA GLN A 41 14.30 17.52 7.42
C GLN A 41 15.72 16.95 7.39
N ASP A 42 15.85 15.63 7.55
CA ASP A 42 17.13 14.93 7.45
C ASP A 42 17.58 14.84 5.98
N GLN A 43 18.61 15.63 5.65
CA GLN A 43 19.15 15.72 4.28
C GLN A 43 19.95 14.49 3.85
N THR A 44 20.27 13.57 4.78
CA THR A 44 21.07 12.38 4.46
C THR A 44 20.45 11.54 3.34
N TRP A 45 19.12 11.38 3.34
CA TRP A 45 18.38 10.63 2.32
C TRP A 45 18.09 11.42 1.04
N GLN A 46 18.15 12.76 1.07
CA GLN A 46 17.86 13.60 -0.11
C GLN A 46 18.96 13.52 -1.17
N ASN A 47 20.21 13.35 -0.72
CA ASN A 47 21.38 13.29 -1.59
C ASN A 47 21.51 11.94 -2.33
N GLU A 48 21.10 10.84 -1.70
CA GLU A 48 21.09 9.50 -2.33
C GLU A 48 19.91 9.35 -3.32
N TRP A 49 18.77 10.00 -3.05
CA TRP A 49 17.56 9.95 -3.87
C TRP A 49 17.69 10.62 -5.25
N SER A 50 18.54 11.63 -5.39
CA SER A 50 18.70 12.35 -6.66
C SER A 50 19.51 11.58 -7.71
N ALA A 51 20.19 10.49 -7.32
CA ALA A 51 21.04 9.70 -8.21
C ALA A 51 20.32 8.54 -8.90
N MET A 52 19.11 8.16 -8.46
CA MET A 52 18.40 6.97 -8.94
C MET A 52 17.10 7.38 -9.65
N GLN A 53 16.87 6.80 -10.83
CA GLN A 53 15.84 7.19 -11.80
C GLN A 53 14.47 7.54 -11.18
N GLN A 54 14.04 8.78 -11.38
CA GLN A 54 12.77 9.32 -10.89
C GLN A 54 11.53 8.87 -11.69
N ASP A 55 11.73 8.31 -12.89
CA ASP A 55 10.67 8.21 -13.91
C ASP A 55 9.74 6.99 -13.75
N GLU A 56 10.25 5.87 -13.23
CA GLU A 56 9.42 4.67 -12.98
C GLU A 56 8.73 4.68 -11.61
N LEU A 57 9.40 5.22 -10.58
CA LEU A 57 8.87 5.24 -9.21
C LEU A 57 7.75 6.27 -9.00
N GLN A 58 7.66 7.34 -9.80
CA GLN A 58 6.62 8.36 -9.62
C GLN A 58 5.22 7.91 -10.03
N LYS A 59 5.07 6.87 -10.87
CA LYS A 59 3.75 6.46 -11.38
C LYS A 59 2.85 5.81 -10.33
N ASP A 60 3.45 5.23 -9.29
CA ASP A 60 2.72 4.44 -8.29
C ASP A 60 2.69 5.06 -6.87
N VAL A 61 3.40 6.17 -6.65
CA VAL A 61 3.32 6.92 -5.39
C VAL A 61 1.92 7.50 -5.24
N GLY A 62 1.24 7.15 -4.15
CA GLY A 62 -0.07 7.73 -3.84
C GLY A 62 -1.29 6.88 -4.23
N GLN A 63 -1.10 5.65 -4.72
CA GLN A 63 -2.23 4.78 -5.06
C GLN A 63 -2.81 4.10 -3.82
N THR A 64 -4.13 3.93 -3.80
CA THR A 64 -4.82 3.14 -2.76
C THR A 64 -4.51 1.66 -2.94
N LEU A 65 -4.55 0.89 -1.86
CA LEU A 65 -4.30 -0.56 -1.90
C LEU A 65 -5.16 -1.29 -2.94
N GLN A 66 -6.43 -0.90 -3.06
CA GLN A 66 -7.33 -1.49 -4.06
C GLN A 66 -6.83 -1.27 -5.49
N LYS A 67 -6.46 -0.04 -5.86
CA LYS A 67 -5.96 0.27 -7.21
C LYS A 67 -4.66 -0.47 -7.52
N GLN A 68 -3.79 -0.60 -6.53
CA GLN A 68 -2.56 -1.39 -6.67
C GLN A 68 -2.87 -2.86 -6.92
N LEU A 69 -3.77 -3.46 -6.12
CA LEU A 69 -4.18 -4.85 -6.31
C LEU A 69 -4.87 -5.08 -7.65
N GLU A 70 -5.72 -4.15 -8.09
CA GLU A 70 -6.36 -4.21 -9.41
C GLU A 70 -5.31 -4.12 -10.53
N LYS A 71 -4.36 -3.19 -10.45
CA LYS A 71 -3.28 -3.07 -11.43
C LYS A 71 -2.42 -4.35 -11.47
N THR A 72 -1.98 -4.85 -10.32
CA THR A 72 -1.14 -6.05 -10.28
C THR A 72 -1.89 -7.32 -10.69
N TYR A 73 -3.19 -7.40 -10.43
CA TYR A 73 -3.96 -8.60 -10.73
C TYR A 73 -4.52 -8.61 -12.17
N PHE A 74 -4.81 -7.44 -12.76
CA PHE A 74 -5.44 -7.33 -14.08
C PHE A 74 -4.55 -6.67 -15.17
N HIS A 75 -3.36 -6.16 -14.85
CA HIS A 75 -2.49 -5.39 -15.78
C HIS A 75 -1.01 -5.85 -15.73
N ASP A 76 -0.75 -7.15 -15.60
CA ASP A 76 0.56 -7.69 -16.05
C ASP A 76 0.41 -8.08 -17.53
N ASP A 77 1.22 -7.42 -18.37
CA ASP A 77 1.12 -7.29 -19.84
C ASP A 77 1.44 -8.56 -20.65
N ASP A 78 1.51 -9.75 -20.05
CA ASP A 78 1.83 -10.98 -20.78
C ASP A 78 0.59 -11.88 -20.86
N ASP A 79 0.10 -11.99 -22.10
CA ASP A 79 -0.58 -13.14 -22.70
C ASP A 79 -0.95 -14.26 -21.71
N ASP A 80 -2.17 -14.22 -21.21
CA ASP A 80 -3.16 -15.23 -21.56
C ASP A 80 -4.52 -14.78 -21.01
N GLU A 81 -5.59 -14.97 -21.78
CA GLU A 81 -6.97 -14.95 -21.29
C GLU A 81 -7.22 -16.14 -20.33
N GLU A 82 -6.24 -16.47 -19.49
CA GLU A 82 -6.23 -17.60 -18.57
C GLU A 82 -6.93 -17.18 -17.28
N TYR A 83 -8.19 -17.61 -17.17
CA TYR A 83 -9.00 -17.70 -15.95
C TYR A 83 -8.64 -16.71 -14.86
N VAL A 84 -9.17 -15.50 -14.99
CA VAL A 84 -9.21 -14.53 -13.91
C VAL A 84 -9.97 -15.13 -12.71
N GLU A 85 -9.22 -15.67 -11.75
CA GLU A 85 -9.75 -16.36 -10.55
C GLU A 85 -10.60 -15.43 -9.67
N PHE A 86 -10.34 -14.12 -9.71
CA PHE A 86 -11.02 -13.12 -8.90
C PHE A 86 -11.64 -12.01 -9.75
N THR A 87 -12.91 -11.74 -9.49
CA THR A 87 -13.58 -10.56 -10.00
C THR A 87 -13.02 -9.28 -9.36
N MET A 88 -13.19 -8.13 -10.02
CA MET A 88 -12.85 -6.82 -9.44
C MET A 88 -13.52 -6.60 -8.08
N LYS A 89 -14.74 -7.13 -7.89
CA LYS A 89 -15.46 -7.05 -6.63
C LYS A 89 -14.74 -7.82 -5.51
N GLU A 90 -14.27 -9.03 -5.80
CA GLU A 90 -13.53 -9.86 -4.85
C GLU A 90 -12.19 -9.22 -4.49
N ILE A 91 -11.47 -8.66 -5.46
CA ILE A 91 -10.26 -7.87 -5.20
C ILE A 91 -10.57 -6.68 -4.28
N GLY A 92 -11.69 -5.98 -4.48
CA GLY A 92 -12.15 -4.93 -3.58
C GLY A 92 -12.43 -5.43 -2.15
N CYS A 93 -13.04 -6.61 -1.99
CA CYS A 93 -13.25 -7.24 -0.69
C CYS A 93 -11.93 -7.60 0.00
N ILE A 94 -10.98 -8.19 -0.73
CA ILE A 94 -9.63 -8.50 -0.23
C ILE A 94 -8.92 -7.21 0.21
N ALA A 95 -8.94 -6.17 -0.63
CA ALA A 95 -8.34 -4.88 -0.32
C ALA A 95 -8.87 -4.32 0.99
N LYS A 96 -10.19 -4.36 1.20
CA LYS A 96 -10.84 -3.88 2.43
C LYS A 96 -10.39 -4.66 3.67
N VAL A 97 -10.29 -5.99 3.59
CA VAL A 97 -9.79 -6.84 4.67
C VAL A 97 -8.35 -6.46 5.02
N VAL A 98 -7.49 -6.37 4.02
CA VAL A 98 -6.06 -6.05 4.21
C VAL A 98 -5.88 -4.64 4.77
N THR A 99 -6.60 -3.63 4.26
CA THR A 99 -6.60 -2.27 4.82
C THR A 99 -7.01 -2.28 6.30
N GLY A 100 -8.00 -3.06 6.68
CA GLY A 100 -8.42 -3.22 8.08
C GLY A 100 -7.30 -3.75 8.99
N MET A 101 -6.45 -4.64 8.49
CA MET A 101 -5.30 -5.18 9.23
C MET A 101 -4.12 -4.20 9.31
N LEU A 102 -3.96 -3.33 8.30
CA LEU A 102 -2.81 -2.45 8.15
C LEU A 102 -2.92 -1.10 8.87
N ARG A 103 -4.07 -0.78 9.48
CA ARG A 103 -4.31 0.52 10.13
C ARG A 103 -3.18 0.98 11.04
N PHE A 104 -2.90 2.29 11.02
CA PHE A 104 -1.78 2.85 11.79
C PHE A 104 -2.01 2.84 13.28
N GLU A 105 -3.27 3.03 13.70
CA GLU A 105 -3.65 2.93 15.09
C GLU A 105 -3.92 1.46 15.44
N PRO A 106 -3.11 0.83 16.31
CA PRO A 106 -3.28 -0.59 16.61
C PRO A 106 -4.66 -0.93 17.18
N SER A 107 -5.27 -0.02 17.93
CA SER A 107 -6.61 -0.22 18.50
C SER A 107 -7.73 -0.16 17.47
N LEU A 108 -7.48 0.37 16.27
CA LEU A 108 -8.45 0.39 15.18
C LEU A 108 -8.29 -0.81 14.23
N ARG A 109 -7.16 -1.52 14.30
CA ARG A 109 -6.91 -2.69 13.43
C ARG A 109 -7.99 -3.73 13.64
N ALA A 110 -8.43 -4.31 12.53
CA ALA A 110 -9.35 -5.42 12.55
C ALA A 110 -8.74 -6.58 13.35
N THR A 111 -9.52 -7.09 14.30
CA THR A 111 -9.18 -8.32 15.01
C THR A 111 -9.24 -9.52 14.05
N PRO A 112 -8.62 -10.66 14.40
CA PRO A 112 -8.75 -11.87 13.61
C PRO A 112 -10.22 -12.27 13.38
N SER A 113 -11.07 -12.15 14.41
CA SER A 113 -12.49 -12.47 14.31
C SER A 113 -13.25 -11.53 13.36
N GLU A 114 -13.01 -10.22 13.43
CA GLU A 114 -13.61 -9.26 12.50
C GLU A 114 -13.13 -9.45 11.06
N SER A 115 -11.87 -9.86 10.90
CA SER A 115 -11.29 -10.15 9.58
C SER A 115 -11.96 -11.37 8.94
N LEU A 116 -12.15 -12.44 9.71
CA LEU A 116 -12.79 -13.68 9.25
C LEU A 116 -14.30 -13.54 9.02
N ALA A 117 -14.94 -12.55 9.64
CA ALA A 117 -16.36 -12.28 9.45
C ALA A 117 -16.67 -11.50 8.16
N GLN A 118 -15.66 -11.04 7.41
CA GLN A 118 -15.87 -10.32 6.15
C GLN A 118 -16.24 -11.26 5.02
N ASP A 119 -17.02 -10.76 4.06
CA ASP A 119 -17.57 -11.48 2.90
C ASP A 119 -16.55 -12.32 2.11
N TRP A 120 -15.26 -11.97 2.19
CA TRP A 120 -14.18 -12.73 1.55
C TRP A 120 -13.94 -14.13 2.16
N PHE A 121 -14.18 -14.27 3.46
CA PHE A 121 -13.91 -15.51 4.22
C PHE A 121 -15.18 -16.28 4.59
N GLN A 122 -16.34 -15.86 4.09
CA GLN A 122 -17.63 -16.53 4.27
C GLN A 122 -17.94 -17.40 3.04
#